data_AF-A0A562LVK3-F1
#
_entry.id   AF-A0A562LVK3-F1
#
_cell.length_a   1.000
_cell.length_b   1.000
_cell.length_c   1.000
_cell.angle_alpha   90.00
_cell.angle_beta   90.00
_cell.angle_gamma   90.00
#
_symmetry.space_group_name_H-M   'P 1'
#
loop_
_entity.id
_entity.type
_entity.pdbx_description
1 polymer ?
#
loop_
_entity_poly.entity_id
_entity_poly.type
_entity_poly.pdbx_seq_one_letter_code
_entity_poly.pdbx_strand_id
1 'polypeptide(L)'
;MNKNMLAVALASLVVGGVAVAAYNSFRGDAPQDAQFTTETTGQPAPSIGMDAGSDAAINPNPLEYADVVGVKPINEKQAQYATVLGTEAIRETSTTNTPREVCNDVVVQDRAPERDGNVGGTVAGALIGAVVGNQVGGGDGRKAATAAGAVAGGYIGNRVDRNHVGGKVTSRTERQCHTVTDTSQSSKVVAYNVTYRNPDGTTGTMRTSSKPGNRISLGSENTVVGYDVTYRYQGQEHTVRMDERPVGERLPVVDGEVVTQTAAAAGPSSNG
;
A
#
# COMPACT_ATOMS: atom_id res chain seq x y z
N MET A 1 -12.73 11.16 -26.65
CA MET A 1 -11.42 11.80 -26.32
C MET A 1 -11.66 12.74 -25.16
N ASN A 2 -11.18 12.43 -23.95
CA ASN A 2 -11.09 13.38 -22.84
C ASN A 2 -9.95 12.93 -21.92
N LYS A 3 -8.79 13.56 -22.07
CA LYS A 3 -7.67 13.45 -21.13
C LYS A 3 -6.79 14.67 -21.34
N ASN A 4 -6.60 15.45 -20.28
CA ASN A 4 -5.33 16.01 -19.83
C ASN A 4 -5.57 17.27 -18.97
N MET A 5 -5.78 17.04 -17.67
CA MET A 5 -5.41 18.02 -16.65
C MET A 5 -4.50 17.30 -15.66
N LEU A 6 -3.20 17.54 -15.80
CA LEU A 6 -2.17 17.11 -14.87
C LEU A 6 -1.48 18.40 -14.43
N ALA A 7 -1.91 18.93 -13.29
CA ALA A 7 -1.25 20.01 -12.59
C ALA A 7 -0.79 19.45 -11.25
N VAL A 8 0.49 19.16 -11.12
CA VAL A 8 1.13 18.86 -9.84
C VAL A 8 2.14 19.97 -9.59
N ALA A 9 1.69 20.97 -8.85
CA ALA A 9 2.55 21.90 -8.15
C ALA A 9 2.88 21.24 -6.80
N LEU A 10 4.15 20.93 -6.55
CA LEU A 10 4.63 20.67 -5.20
C LEU A 10 5.83 21.56 -4.93
N ALA A 11 5.53 22.62 -4.19
CA ALA A 11 6.48 23.53 -3.58
C ALA A 11 7.24 22.83 -2.45
N SER A 12 8.55 23.03 -2.49
CA SER A 12 9.54 23.29 -1.43
C SER A 12 9.19 23.13 0.06
N LEU A 13 10.28 22.86 0.82
CA LEU A 13 10.52 23.09 2.27
C LEU A 13 9.90 22.03 3.20
N VAL A 14 10.63 21.40 4.14
CA VAL A 14 11.57 21.97 5.11
C VAL A 14 12.65 20.95 5.48
N VAL A 15 13.91 21.39 5.46
CA VAL A 15 15.06 20.71 6.08
C VAL A 15 14.96 20.90 7.59
N GLY A 16 14.66 19.83 8.33
CA GLY A 16 14.73 19.80 9.79
C GLY A 16 16.14 19.41 10.24
N GLY A 17 16.99 20.41 10.49
CA GLY A 17 18.27 20.23 11.15
C GLY A 17 18.08 20.09 12.66
N VAL A 18 18.60 19.02 13.24
CA VAL A 18 18.66 18.83 14.70
C VAL A 18 19.88 19.60 15.22
N ALA A 19 19.64 20.66 16.00
CA ALA A 19 20.69 21.37 16.73
C ALA A 19 20.99 20.60 18.03
N VAL A 20 22.24 20.15 18.18
CA VAL A 20 22.76 19.64 19.46
C VAL A 20 23.29 20.83 20.24
N ALA A 21 22.66 21.16 21.35
CA ALA A 21 23.14 22.19 22.27
C ALA A 21 24.30 21.62 23.11
N ALA A 22 25.50 22.17 22.90
CA ALA A 22 26.63 22.01 23.80
C ALA A 22 26.39 22.87 25.06
N TYR A 23 26.31 22.25 26.23
CA TYR A 23 26.35 22.96 27.51
C TYR A 23 27.83 23.12 27.90
N ASN A 24 28.33 24.35 27.87
CA ASN A 24 29.69 24.67 28.31
C ASN A 24 29.63 25.77 29.38
N SER A 25 30.20 25.42 30.54
CA SER A 25 30.87 26.24 31.56
C SER A 25 30.42 27.70 31.75
N PHE A 26 29.91 28.01 32.94
CA PHE A 26 30.07 29.33 33.56
C PHE A 26 31.05 29.21 34.73
N ARG A 27 32.24 29.78 34.54
CA ARG A 27 33.10 30.28 35.62
C ARG A 27 32.62 31.68 36.00
N GLY A 28 32.56 31.96 37.30
CA GLY A 28 32.41 33.29 37.86
C GLY A 28 33.09 33.33 39.23
N ASP A 29 34.06 34.22 39.38
CA ASP A 29 34.92 34.42 40.55
C ASP A 29 34.21 35.09 41.74
N ALA A 30 34.49 34.57 42.96
CA ALA A 30 34.82 35.21 44.25
C ALA A 30 33.95 36.34 44.87
N PRO A 31 34.19 36.76 46.15
CA PRO A 31 34.50 36.05 47.40
C PRO A 31 33.57 36.51 48.58
N GLN A 32 33.64 35.85 49.75
CA GLN A 32 33.62 36.48 51.10
C GLN A 32 33.57 35.45 52.26
N ASP A 33 34.67 35.39 52.98
CA ASP A 33 34.82 35.44 54.45
C ASP A 33 33.56 35.21 55.32
N ALA A 34 33.59 34.15 56.11
CA ALA A 34 32.94 34.13 57.42
C ALA A 34 33.69 33.16 58.34
N GLN A 35 34.45 33.75 59.25
CA GLN A 35 34.98 33.11 60.45
C GLN A 35 33.83 32.62 61.32
N PHE A 36 33.92 31.39 61.83
CA PHE A 36 33.20 31.01 63.04
C PHE A 36 34.18 30.35 64.00
N THR A 37 34.51 31.09 65.05
CA THR A 37 35.25 30.65 66.23
C THR A 37 34.27 30.00 67.20
N THR A 38 34.60 28.80 67.68
CA THR A 38 34.11 28.30 68.96
C THR A 38 35.24 27.58 69.68
N GLU A 39 35.82 28.27 70.66
CA GLU A 39 36.52 27.66 71.79
C GLU A 39 35.53 26.86 72.64
N THR A 40 35.90 25.66 73.07
CA THR A 40 35.41 25.06 74.32
C THR A 40 36.48 24.10 74.86
N THR A 41 37.18 24.62 75.87
CA THR A 41 37.77 23.96 77.04
C THR A 41 38.08 22.47 77.02
N GLY A 42 39.34 22.14 77.30
CA GLY A 42 39.79 20.79 77.58
C GLY A 42 39.24 20.20 78.89
N GLN A 43 39.00 18.90 78.83
CA GLN A 43 39.01 17.99 79.98
C GLN A 43 39.56 16.63 79.48
N PRO A 44 40.54 16.03 80.16
CA PRO A 44 41.18 14.81 79.70
C PRO A 44 40.25 13.60 79.89
N ALA A 45 40.03 12.84 78.81
CA ALA A 45 39.42 11.51 78.88
C ALA A 45 40.38 10.52 79.56
N PRO A 46 39.88 9.52 80.30
CA PRO A 46 40.72 8.56 81.02
C PRO A 46 41.53 7.71 80.04
N SER A 47 42.83 7.59 80.30
CA SER A 47 43.68 6.57 79.67
C SER A 47 43.24 5.19 80.15
N ILE A 48 42.41 4.53 79.35
CA ILE A 48 42.22 3.09 79.44
C ILE A 48 43.51 2.47 78.90
N GLY A 49 44.36 2.00 79.81
CA GLY A 49 45.45 1.12 79.46
C GLY A 49 44.85 -0.20 78.97
N MET A 50 44.73 -0.35 77.66
CA MET A 50 44.56 -1.68 77.07
C MET A 50 45.96 -2.28 76.95
N ASP A 51 46.20 -3.26 77.80
CA ASP A 51 47.34 -4.15 77.74
C ASP A 51 47.49 -4.70 76.33
N ALA A 52 48.72 -4.61 75.81
CA ALA A 52 49.12 -5.21 74.56
C ALA A 52 49.04 -6.73 74.66
N GLY A 53 47.85 -7.27 74.38
CA GLY A 53 47.66 -8.67 74.04
C GLY A 53 48.02 -8.90 72.58
N SER A 54 49.26 -9.31 72.34
CA SER A 54 49.65 -10.01 71.11
C SER A 54 48.85 -11.32 71.03
N ASP A 55 47.98 -11.44 70.02
CA ASP A 55 47.69 -12.67 69.25
C ASP A 55 46.31 -12.61 68.59
N ALA A 56 46.23 -11.80 67.55
CA ALA A 56 45.48 -12.13 66.34
C ALA A 56 46.08 -11.27 65.24
N ALA A 57 47.12 -11.77 64.58
CA ALA A 57 47.56 -11.23 63.32
C ALA A 57 46.38 -11.33 62.34
N ILE A 58 45.55 -10.29 62.28
CA ILE A 58 44.77 -10.02 61.09
C ILE A 58 45.83 -9.78 60.03
N ASN A 59 46.15 -10.80 59.24
CA ASN A 59 46.94 -10.64 58.02
C ASN A 59 46.19 -9.60 57.20
N PRO A 60 46.67 -8.35 57.08
CA PRO A 60 46.09 -7.43 56.13
C PRO A 60 46.70 -7.85 54.80
N ASN A 61 46.16 -8.91 54.18
CA ASN A 61 46.48 -9.14 52.79
C ASN A 61 46.11 -7.85 52.06
N PRO A 62 47.08 -7.11 51.48
CA PRO A 62 46.78 -5.91 50.74
C PRO A 62 45.76 -6.30 49.67
N LEU A 63 44.63 -5.60 49.60
CA LEU A 63 43.72 -5.80 48.49
C LEU A 63 44.46 -5.42 47.22
N GLU A 64 44.78 -6.41 46.41
CA GLU A 64 45.46 -6.21 45.15
C GLU A 64 44.45 -5.79 44.08
N TYR A 65 44.90 -4.95 43.15
CA TYR A 65 44.06 -4.43 42.08
C TYR A 65 44.80 -4.51 40.74
N ALA A 66 44.03 -4.78 39.70
CA ALA A 66 44.45 -4.67 38.32
C ALA A 66 43.87 -3.39 37.70
N ASP A 67 44.66 -2.64 36.93
CA ASP A 67 44.18 -1.45 36.23
C ASP A 67 43.44 -1.87 34.94
N VAL A 68 42.21 -1.42 34.73
CA VAL A 68 41.46 -1.68 33.49
C VAL A 68 41.99 -0.80 32.37
N VAL A 69 42.48 -1.40 31.30
CA VAL A 69 43.05 -0.69 30.14
C VAL A 69 42.10 -0.65 28.94
N GLY A 70 41.13 -1.56 28.86
CA GLY A 70 40.16 -1.60 27.76
C GLY A 70 38.87 -2.34 28.12
N VAL A 71 37.74 -1.85 27.61
CA VAL A 71 36.43 -2.48 27.79
C VAL A 71 35.73 -2.54 26.43
N LYS A 72 35.56 -3.75 25.89
CA LYS A 72 34.89 -3.97 24.61
C LYS A 72 33.58 -4.71 24.81
N PRO A 73 32.42 -4.14 24.42
CA PRO A 73 31.15 -4.83 24.53
C PRO A 73 31.07 -5.99 23.52
N ILE A 74 30.43 -7.07 23.96
CA ILE A 74 30.17 -8.27 23.18
C ILE A 74 28.70 -8.24 22.81
N ASN A 75 28.42 -8.11 21.51
CA ASN A 75 27.07 -7.99 21.00
C ASN A 75 26.62 -9.31 20.38
N GLU A 76 25.41 -9.72 20.70
CA GLU A 76 24.73 -10.85 20.06
C GLU A 76 23.42 -10.42 19.41
N LYS A 77 23.10 -11.05 18.28
CA LYS A 77 21.83 -10.81 17.59
C LYS A 77 20.73 -11.59 18.28
N GLN A 78 19.80 -10.88 18.92
CA GLN A 78 18.62 -11.48 19.51
C GLN A 78 17.40 -11.20 18.65
N ALA A 79 16.58 -12.21 18.40
CA ALA A 79 15.34 -12.07 17.65
C ALA A 79 14.33 -11.25 18.45
N GLN A 80 13.82 -10.18 17.85
CA GLN A 80 12.84 -9.31 18.49
C GLN A 80 11.46 -9.54 17.88
N TYR A 81 10.44 -9.56 18.74
CA TYR A 81 9.06 -9.80 18.34
C TYR A 81 8.14 -8.73 18.92
N ALA A 82 7.12 -8.36 18.16
CA ALA A 82 6.00 -7.55 18.64
C ALA A 82 4.74 -8.39 18.77
N THR A 83 3.83 -7.94 19.64
CA THR A 83 2.49 -8.54 19.79
C THR A 83 1.53 -7.88 18.81
N VAL A 84 0.78 -8.67 18.06
CA VAL A 84 -0.21 -8.14 17.11
C VAL A 84 -1.44 -7.68 17.87
N LEU A 85 -1.84 -6.42 17.65
CA LEU A 85 -3.05 -5.82 18.21
C LEU A 85 -4.23 -5.91 17.24
N GLY A 86 -3.98 -5.77 15.94
CA GLY A 86 -5.03 -5.75 14.92
C GLY A 86 -4.52 -6.04 13.52
N THR A 87 -5.39 -6.61 12.69
CA THR A 87 -5.09 -6.93 11.28
C THR A 87 -6.24 -6.49 10.38
N GLU A 88 -5.94 -5.63 9.41
CA GLU A 88 -6.89 -5.14 8.42
C GLU A 88 -6.50 -5.64 7.03
N ALA A 89 -7.43 -6.29 6.33
CA ALA A 89 -7.18 -6.86 5.01
C ALA A 89 -7.32 -5.80 3.91
N ILE A 90 -6.32 -5.71 3.04
CA ILE A 90 -6.31 -4.83 1.88
C ILE A 90 -6.78 -5.64 0.68
N ARG A 91 -7.92 -5.25 0.11
CA ARG A 91 -8.54 -5.94 -1.02
C ARG A 91 -8.35 -5.15 -2.30
N GLU A 92 -8.08 -5.88 -3.38
CA GLU A 92 -8.03 -5.33 -4.73
C GLU A 92 -9.16 -5.97 -5.54
N THR A 93 -9.92 -5.12 -6.25
CA THR A 93 -11.01 -5.56 -7.12
C THR A 93 -10.54 -5.47 -8.57
N SER A 94 -10.62 -6.59 -9.29
CA SER A 94 -10.38 -6.64 -10.73
C SER A 94 -11.71 -6.82 -11.45
N THR A 95 -11.94 -5.98 -12.45
CA THR A 95 -13.10 -6.05 -13.33
C THR A 95 -12.65 -6.59 -14.68
N THR A 96 -13.23 -7.70 -15.10
CA THR A 96 -12.99 -8.29 -16.42
C THR A 96 -14.25 -8.14 -17.26
N ASN A 97 -14.08 -7.60 -18.46
CA ASN A 97 -15.14 -7.44 -19.45
C ASN A 97 -14.92 -8.46 -20.56
N THR A 98 -15.90 -9.34 -20.77
CA THR A 98 -15.84 -10.38 -21.80
C THR A 98 -16.89 -10.05 -22.86
N PRO A 99 -16.49 -9.54 -24.05
CA PRO A 99 -17.42 -9.32 -25.14
C PRO A 99 -17.88 -10.67 -25.71
N ARG A 100 -19.18 -10.83 -25.89
CA ARG A 100 -19.77 -11.96 -26.62
C ARG A 100 -20.77 -11.46 -27.64
N GLU A 101 -20.76 -12.09 -28.81
CA GLU A 101 -21.67 -11.76 -29.89
C GLU A 101 -23.00 -12.49 -29.68
N VAL A 102 -24.09 -11.74 -29.72
CA VAL A 102 -25.46 -12.26 -29.64
C VAL A 102 -26.15 -11.95 -30.95
N CYS A 103 -26.44 -13.01 -31.71
CA CYS A 103 -27.16 -12.94 -32.97
C CYS A 103 -28.62 -13.31 -32.76
N ASN A 104 -29.53 -12.46 -33.24
CA ASN A 104 -30.96 -12.72 -33.27
C ASN A 104 -31.47 -12.70 -34.70
N ASP A 105 -32.37 -13.61 -35.03
CA ASP A 105 -33.07 -13.63 -36.31
C ASP A 105 -34.27 -12.69 -36.20
N VAL A 106 -34.20 -11.56 -36.89
CA VAL A 106 -35.28 -10.57 -36.93
C VAL A 106 -35.95 -10.62 -38.30
N VAL A 107 -37.28 -10.53 -38.31
CA VAL A 107 -38.04 -10.46 -39.55
C VAL A 107 -38.12 -8.99 -39.95
N VAL A 108 -37.34 -8.60 -40.97
CA VAL A 108 -37.43 -7.27 -41.56
C VAL A 108 -38.45 -7.28 -42.69
N GLN A 109 -39.23 -6.20 -42.78
CA GLN A 109 -40.20 -6.00 -43.85
C GLN A 109 -39.59 -5.06 -44.88
N ASP A 110 -39.07 -5.65 -45.96
CA ASP A 110 -38.58 -4.87 -47.10
C ASP A 110 -39.75 -4.61 -48.05
N ARG A 111 -39.98 -3.34 -48.36
CA ARG A 111 -40.87 -2.94 -49.44
C ARG A 111 -40.07 -3.02 -50.73
N ALA A 112 -40.39 -4.00 -51.58
CA ALA A 112 -39.77 -4.10 -52.89
C ALA A 112 -39.94 -2.76 -53.64
N PRO A 113 -38.90 -2.27 -54.33
CA PRO A 113 -39.01 -1.02 -55.09
C PRO A 113 -40.20 -1.13 -56.05
N GLU A 114 -41.11 -0.17 -55.99
CA GLU A 114 -42.22 -0.08 -56.95
C GLU A 114 -41.58 -0.10 -58.34
N ARG A 115 -41.79 -1.21 -59.08
CA ARG A 115 -41.49 -1.21 -60.50
C ARG A 115 -42.52 -0.28 -61.10
N ASP A 116 -42.12 0.96 -61.35
CA ASP A 116 -42.92 1.91 -62.09
C ASP A 116 -43.51 1.19 -63.29
N GLY A 117 -44.85 1.09 -63.26
CA GLY A 117 -45.64 0.39 -64.24
C GLY A 117 -45.19 0.84 -65.62
N ASN A 118 -44.77 -0.14 -66.40
CA ASN A 118 -44.41 -0.05 -67.79
C ASN A 118 -45.32 0.94 -68.57
N VAL A 119 -44.90 2.20 -68.69
CA VAL A 119 -45.52 3.20 -69.58
C VAL A 119 -45.50 2.71 -71.04
N GLY A 120 -44.69 1.69 -71.36
CA GLY A 120 -44.68 1.02 -72.67
C GLY A 120 -45.93 0.19 -73.00
N GLY A 121 -46.70 -0.27 -72.00
CA GLY A 121 -47.88 -1.11 -72.24
C GLY A 121 -49.09 -0.33 -72.77
N THR A 122 -49.26 0.90 -72.30
CA THR A 122 -50.42 1.76 -72.64
C THR A 122 -50.28 2.40 -74.02
N VAL A 123 -49.04 2.67 -74.46
CA VAL A 123 -48.78 3.24 -75.80
C VAL A 123 -49.00 2.21 -76.91
N ALA A 124 -48.68 0.94 -76.67
CA ALA A 124 -48.87 -0.12 -77.68
C ALA A 124 -50.36 -0.43 -77.95
N GLY A 125 -51.21 -0.42 -76.93
CA GLY A 125 -52.65 -0.68 -77.08
C GLY A 125 -53.38 0.39 -77.91
N ALA A 126 -52.97 1.66 -77.78
CA ALA A 126 -53.55 2.76 -78.56
C ALA A 126 -53.21 2.67 -80.06
N LEU A 127 -51.99 2.22 -80.38
CA LEU A 127 -51.55 2.07 -81.77
C LEU A 127 -52.25 0.89 -82.47
N ILE A 128 -52.42 -0.24 -81.78
CA ILE A 128 -53.12 -1.41 -82.34
C ILE A 128 -54.61 -1.09 -82.56
N GLY A 129 -55.27 -0.38 -81.64
CA GLY A 129 -56.67 0.04 -81.80
C GLY A 129 -56.89 1.03 -82.97
N ALA A 130 -55.94 1.94 -83.20
CA ALA A 130 -56.01 2.91 -84.29
C ALA A 130 -55.87 2.27 -85.68
N VAL A 131 -55.09 1.19 -85.81
CA VAL A 131 -54.85 0.52 -87.10
C VAL A 131 -56.03 -0.37 -87.49
N VAL A 132 -56.68 -1.04 -86.53
CA VAL A 132 -57.86 -1.89 -86.80
C VAL A 132 -59.09 -1.03 -87.14
N GLY A 133 -59.26 0.13 -86.50
CA GLY A 133 -60.39 1.05 -86.76
C GLY A 133 -60.42 1.66 -88.16
N ASN A 134 -59.27 1.74 -88.85
CA ASN A 134 -59.16 2.35 -90.18
C ASN A 134 -59.62 1.42 -91.34
N GLN A 135 -59.80 0.12 -91.09
CA GLN A 135 -60.16 -0.85 -92.13
C GLN A 135 -61.66 -1.10 -92.31
N VAL A 136 -62.51 -0.61 -91.39
CA VAL A 136 -63.97 -0.84 -91.42
C VAL A 136 -64.71 0.46 -91.77
N GLY A 137 -65.26 0.55 -92.98
CA GLY A 137 -66.11 1.66 -93.45
C GLY A 137 -65.53 2.42 -94.64
N GLY A 138 -66.28 3.28 -95.33
CA GLY A 138 -65.82 4.11 -96.44
C GLY A 138 -66.43 5.52 -96.36
N GLY A 139 -65.72 6.55 -96.83
CA GLY A 139 -66.15 7.96 -96.76
C GLY A 139 -65.76 8.69 -95.46
N ASP A 140 -66.27 9.91 -95.25
CA ASP A 140 -65.95 10.80 -94.12
C ASP A 140 -66.22 10.20 -92.73
N GLY A 141 -67.00 9.11 -92.66
CA GLY A 141 -67.22 8.33 -91.44
C GLY A 141 -65.96 7.65 -90.88
N ARG A 142 -64.92 7.42 -91.69
CA ARG A 142 -63.64 6.82 -91.21
C ARG A 142 -62.91 7.71 -90.21
N LYS A 143 -62.91 9.03 -90.45
CA LYS A 143 -62.18 9.98 -89.59
C LYS A 143 -62.82 10.08 -88.20
N ALA A 144 -64.15 10.01 -88.14
CA ALA A 144 -64.89 10.01 -86.87
C ALA A 144 -64.68 8.71 -86.08
N ALA A 145 -64.64 7.54 -86.75
CA ALA A 145 -64.47 6.25 -86.08
C ALA A 145 -63.08 6.08 -85.44
N THR A 146 -62.01 6.53 -86.10
CA THR A 146 -60.65 6.50 -85.54
C THR A 146 -60.51 7.42 -84.32
N ALA A 147 -61.11 8.61 -84.37
CA ALA A 147 -61.13 9.51 -83.23
C ALA A 147 -61.90 8.89 -82.05
N ALA A 148 -63.08 8.30 -82.31
CA ALA A 148 -63.90 7.65 -81.28
C ALA A 148 -63.22 6.42 -80.63
N GLY A 149 -62.51 5.59 -81.41
CA GLY A 149 -61.79 4.42 -80.90
C GLY A 149 -60.64 4.77 -79.95
N ALA A 150 -59.94 5.89 -80.20
CA ALA A 150 -58.88 6.37 -79.32
C ALA A 150 -59.42 6.88 -77.97
N VAL A 151 -60.57 7.58 -77.97
CA VAL A 151 -61.18 8.08 -76.72
C VAL A 151 -61.80 6.94 -75.90
N ALA A 152 -62.42 5.94 -76.56
CA ALA A 152 -62.97 4.77 -75.91
C ALA A 152 -61.87 3.85 -75.32
N GLY A 153 -60.75 3.67 -76.03
CA GLY A 153 -59.59 2.92 -75.53
C GLY A 153 -58.92 3.58 -74.32
N GLY A 154 -58.90 4.92 -74.26
CA GLY A 154 -58.35 5.67 -73.13
C GLY A 154 -59.19 5.59 -71.85
N TYR A 155 -60.52 5.48 -71.96
CA TYR A 155 -61.41 5.51 -70.79
C TYR A 155 -61.42 4.18 -70.00
N ILE A 156 -61.15 3.05 -70.66
CA ILE A 156 -61.07 1.73 -70.00
C ILE A 156 -59.69 1.54 -69.31
N GLY A 157 -58.63 2.20 -69.80
CA GLY A 157 -57.29 2.10 -69.24
C GLY A 157 -57.14 2.63 -67.82
N ASN A 158 -57.97 3.59 -67.40
CA ASN A 158 -57.85 4.24 -66.08
C ASN A 158 -58.55 3.48 -64.93
N ARG A 159 -59.10 2.29 -65.19
CA ARG A 159 -59.78 1.48 -64.15
C ARG A 159 -59.02 0.22 -63.75
N VAL A 160 -58.04 -0.21 -64.54
CA VAL A 160 -57.16 -1.34 -64.19
C VAL A 160 -56.10 -0.94 -63.15
N ASP A 161 -55.85 0.36 -62.97
CA ASP A 161 -54.73 0.84 -62.16
C ASP A 161 -55.09 1.23 -60.71
N ARG A 162 -56.28 0.82 -60.22
CA ARG A 162 -56.69 1.12 -58.82
C ARG A 162 -56.38 0.03 -57.81
N ASN A 163 -55.77 -1.07 -58.26
CA ASN A 163 -55.28 -2.15 -57.40
C ASN A 163 -53.74 -2.21 -57.40
N HIS A 164 -53.05 -1.07 -57.52
CA HIS A 164 -51.66 -0.98 -57.06
C HIS A 164 -51.66 -1.09 -55.53
N VAL A 165 -51.83 -2.33 -55.06
CA VAL A 165 -51.40 -2.76 -53.74
C VAL A 165 -49.94 -2.35 -53.63
N GLY A 166 -49.70 -1.34 -52.79
CA GLY A 166 -48.37 -0.83 -52.50
C GLY A 166 -47.39 -1.98 -52.32
N GLY A 167 -46.20 -1.83 -52.92
CA GLY A 167 -45.24 -2.89 -53.19
C GLY A 167 -45.29 -4.04 -52.19
N LYS A 168 -45.48 -5.27 -52.71
CA LYS A 168 -45.56 -6.51 -51.93
C LYS A 168 -44.55 -6.47 -50.80
N VAL A 169 -45.04 -6.34 -49.56
CA VAL A 169 -44.20 -6.39 -48.37
C VAL A 169 -43.66 -7.82 -48.30
N THR A 170 -42.36 -7.97 -48.55
CA THR A 170 -41.71 -9.26 -48.43
C THR A 170 -40.99 -9.31 -47.10
N SER A 171 -41.40 -10.22 -46.24
CA SER A 171 -40.68 -10.53 -45.02
C SER A 171 -39.39 -11.27 -45.36
N ARG A 172 -38.23 -10.73 -44.97
CA ARG A 172 -36.95 -11.42 -45.02
C ARG A 172 -36.45 -11.60 -43.59
N THR A 173 -36.04 -12.81 -43.25
CA THR A 173 -35.32 -13.03 -41.99
C THR A 173 -33.90 -12.54 -42.16
N GLU A 174 -33.51 -11.55 -41.36
CA GLU A 174 -32.15 -11.02 -41.30
C GLU A 174 -31.53 -11.37 -39.95
N ARG A 175 -30.28 -11.82 -39.96
CA ARG A 175 -29.53 -12.13 -38.74
C ARG A 175 -28.82 -10.88 -38.28
N GLN A 176 -29.30 -10.28 -37.18
CA GLN A 176 -28.67 -9.12 -36.58
C GLN A 176 -27.85 -9.55 -35.36
N CYS A 177 -26.53 -9.36 -35.45
CA CYS A 177 -25.60 -9.63 -34.37
C CYS A 177 -25.22 -8.32 -33.68
N HIS A 178 -25.21 -8.32 -32.35
CA HIS A 178 -24.67 -7.23 -31.56
C HIS A 178 -23.78 -7.78 -30.44
N THR A 179 -22.75 -7.02 -30.10
CA THR A 179 -21.85 -7.38 -29.00
C THR A 179 -22.49 -6.98 -27.68
N VAL A 180 -22.65 -7.95 -26.78
CA VAL A 180 -22.95 -7.68 -25.37
C VAL A 180 -21.68 -7.91 -24.55
N THR A 181 -21.47 -7.07 -23.55
CA THR A 181 -20.31 -7.19 -22.65
C THR A 181 -20.77 -7.75 -21.33
N ASP A 182 -20.27 -8.93 -20.98
CA ASP A 182 -20.45 -9.46 -19.64
C ASP A 182 -19.36 -8.89 -18.73
N THR A 183 -19.76 -8.32 -17.59
CA THR A 183 -18.83 -7.77 -16.59
C THR A 183 -18.75 -8.71 -15.40
N SER A 184 -17.54 -9.18 -15.09
CA SER A 184 -17.26 -9.97 -13.89
C SER A 184 -16.31 -9.19 -12.98
N GLN A 185 -16.63 -9.17 -11.68
CA GLN A 185 -15.80 -8.56 -10.65
C GLN A 185 -15.24 -9.65 -9.72
N SER A 186 -13.94 -9.61 -9.47
CA SER A 186 -13.30 -10.49 -8.51
C SER A 186 -12.49 -9.66 -7.52
N SER A 187 -12.69 -9.91 -6.21
CA SER A 187 -11.96 -9.24 -5.14
C SER A 187 -11.02 -10.23 -4.47
N LYS A 188 -9.73 -9.88 -4.37
CA LYS A 188 -8.72 -10.69 -3.68
C LYS A 188 -8.01 -9.86 -2.61
N VAL A 189 -7.69 -10.50 -1.47
CA VAL A 189 -6.83 -9.88 -0.45
C VAL A 189 -5.40 -9.90 -0.97
N VAL A 190 -4.76 -8.74 -1.02
CA VAL A 190 -3.40 -8.58 -1.55
C VAL A 190 -2.35 -8.27 -0.48
N ALA A 191 -2.79 -7.82 0.69
CA ALA A 191 -1.93 -7.55 1.85
C ALA A 191 -2.76 -7.32 3.11
N TYR A 192 -2.06 -7.11 4.23
CA TYR A 192 -2.64 -6.74 5.51
C TYR A 192 -1.91 -5.53 6.09
N ASN A 193 -2.66 -4.57 6.63
CA ASN A 193 -2.12 -3.57 7.56
C ASN A 193 -2.22 -4.14 8.98
N VAL A 194 -1.08 -4.20 9.66
CA VAL A 194 -0.94 -4.81 10.97
C VAL A 194 -0.58 -3.73 11.96
N THR A 195 -1.35 -3.62 13.03
CA THR A 195 -1.00 -2.79 14.19
C THR A 195 -0.43 -3.70 15.26
N TYR A 196 0.71 -3.32 15.85
CA TYR A 196 1.43 -4.14 16.81
C TYR A 196 1.96 -3.32 17.98
N ARG A 197 2.19 -3.99 19.11
CA ARG A 197 2.83 -3.44 20.30
C ARG A 197 4.25 -4.01 20.45
N ASN A 198 5.21 -3.11 20.53
CA ASN A 198 6.62 -3.40 20.80
C ASN A 198 6.85 -3.82 22.26
N PRO A 199 7.97 -4.49 22.57
CA PRO A 199 8.32 -4.83 23.96
C PRO A 199 8.45 -3.63 24.89
N ASP A 200 8.86 -2.48 24.36
CA ASP A 200 8.95 -1.19 25.08
C ASP A 200 7.57 -0.54 25.37
N GLY A 201 6.48 -1.16 24.92
CA GLY A 201 5.11 -0.68 25.08
C GLY A 201 4.62 0.28 23.99
N THR A 202 5.50 0.73 23.09
CA THR A 202 5.11 1.58 21.96
C THR A 202 4.28 0.78 20.94
N THR A 203 3.49 1.49 20.13
CA THR A 203 2.66 0.88 19.08
C THR A 203 3.16 1.31 17.71
N GLY A 204 3.26 0.36 16.80
CA GLY A 204 3.64 0.59 15.41
C GLY A 204 2.65 -0.03 14.43
N THR A 205 2.81 0.31 13.16
CA THR A 205 2.08 -0.33 12.06
C THR A 205 3.06 -0.86 11.01
N MET A 206 2.69 -1.95 10.34
CA MET A 206 3.42 -2.46 9.20
C MET A 206 2.50 -3.13 8.20
N ARG A 207 2.97 -3.28 6.96
CA ARG A 207 2.25 -4.02 5.93
C ARG A 207 2.87 -5.41 5.77
N THR A 208 2.02 -6.44 5.76
CA THR A 208 2.42 -7.83 5.51
C THR A 208 1.74 -8.38 4.26
N SER A 209 2.37 -9.33 3.57
CA SER A 209 1.79 -10.02 2.42
C SER A 209 0.76 -11.08 2.82
N SER A 210 0.91 -11.64 4.02
CA SER A 210 0.09 -12.72 4.56
C SER A 210 -0.51 -12.29 5.90
N LYS A 211 -1.62 -12.91 6.30
CA LYS A 211 -2.25 -12.61 7.58
C LYS A 211 -1.30 -13.03 8.71
N PRO A 212 -0.86 -12.12 9.58
CA PRO A 212 0.02 -12.50 10.68
C PRO A 212 -0.75 -13.28 11.75
N GLY A 213 -0.02 -14.03 12.57
CA GLY A 213 -0.55 -14.62 13.80
C GLY A 213 -0.60 -13.60 14.94
N ASN A 214 -0.43 -14.07 16.17
CA ASN A 214 -0.49 -13.22 17.37
C ASN A 214 0.80 -12.41 17.62
N ARG A 215 1.87 -12.72 16.89
CA ARG A 215 3.18 -12.04 16.99
C ARG A 215 3.78 -11.84 15.60
N ILE A 216 4.58 -10.78 15.46
CA ILE A 216 5.38 -10.50 14.27
C ILE A 216 6.85 -10.43 14.66
N SER A 217 7.72 -10.85 13.74
CA SER A 217 9.16 -10.62 13.89
C SER A 217 9.49 -9.19 13.49
N LEU A 218 10.21 -8.48 14.35
CA LEU A 218 10.81 -7.17 14.03
C LEU A 218 12.23 -7.32 13.47
N GLY A 219 12.70 -8.56 13.29
CA GLY A 219 14.06 -8.86 12.89
C GLY A 219 14.93 -9.22 14.09
N SER A 220 16.18 -8.78 14.07
CA SER A 220 17.15 -9.03 15.13
C SER A 220 17.78 -7.73 15.59
N GLU A 221 17.91 -7.55 16.90
CA GLU A 221 18.62 -6.42 17.51
C GLU A 221 19.92 -6.90 18.15
N ASN A 222 20.96 -6.05 18.14
CA ASN A 222 22.21 -6.33 18.82
C ASN A 222 22.03 -6.00 20.31
N THR A 223 22.13 -7.02 21.16
CA THR A 223 22.10 -6.88 22.62
C THR A 223 23.50 -7.13 23.17
N VAL A 224 23.94 -6.29 24.10
CA VAL A 224 25.20 -6.52 24.82
C VAL A 224 24.97 -7.65 25.80
N VAL A 225 25.70 -8.75 25.62
CA VAL A 225 25.62 -9.95 26.47
C VAL A 225 26.79 -10.07 27.43
N GLY A 226 27.80 -9.21 27.29
CA GLY A 226 28.97 -9.17 28.15
C GLY A 226 30.04 -8.22 27.64
N TYR A 227 31.20 -8.26 28.27
CA TYR A 227 32.33 -7.38 28.02
C TYR A 227 33.63 -8.18 28.01
N ASP A 228 34.44 -7.99 26.97
CA ASP A 228 35.84 -8.38 27.00
C ASP A 228 36.61 -7.22 27.64
N VAL A 229 37.10 -7.45 28.86
CA VAL A 229 37.80 -6.46 29.68
C VAL A 229 39.29 -6.78 29.66
N THR A 230 40.06 -5.88 29.07
CA THR A 230 41.52 -5.94 29.11
C THR A 230 41.99 -5.17 30.33
N TYR A 231 42.78 -5.84 31.18
CA TYR A 231 43.34 -5.29 32.41
C TYR A 231 44.85 -5.50 32.45
N ARG A 232 45.54 -4.64 33.19
CA ARG A 232 46.98 -4.73 33.44
C ARG A 232 47.22 -5.06 34.91
N TYR A 233 47.92 -6.16 35.14
CA TYR A 233 48.28 -6.63 36.47
C TYR A 233 49.74 -7.10 36.44
N GLN A 234 50.54 -6.66 37.41
CA GLN A 234 52.00 -6.88 37.46
C GLN A 234 52.74 -6.52 36.15
N GLY A 235 52.26 -5.50 35.43
CA GLY A 235 52.85 -5.03 34.17
C GLY A 235 52.49 -5.84 32.93
N GLN A 236 51.72 -6.93 33.06
CA GLN A 236 51.22 -7.73 31.94
C GLN A 236 49.75 -7.41 31.66
N GLU A 237 49.38 -7.41 30.38
CA GLU A 237 47.99 -7.26 29.95
C GLU A 237 47.31 -8.62 29.81
N HIS A 238 46.10 -8.71 30.33
CA HIS A 238 45.25 -9.89 30.28
C HIS A 238 43.84 -9.46 29.86
N THR A 239 43.08 -10.38 29.27
CA THR A 239 41.68 -10.15 28.92
C THR A 239 40.80 -11.17 29.61
N VAL A 240 39.76 -10.71 30.30
CA VAL A 240 38.74 -11.54 30.92
C VAL A 240 37.36 -11.19 30.36
N ARG A 241 36.48 -12.19 30.25
CA ARG A 241 35.08 -11.96 29.93
C ARG A 241 34.28 -11.71 31.20
N MET A 242 33.53 -10.62 31.23
CA MET A 242 32.64 -10.24 32.32
C MET A 242 31.20 -10.13 31.79
N ASP A 243 30.22 -10.52 32.61
CA ASP A 243 28.79 -10.41 32.24
C ASP A 243 28.30 -8.97 32.32
N GLU A 244 28.82 -8.21 33.29
CA GLU A 244 28.51 -6.81 33.53
C GLU A 244 29.70 -5.90 33.20
N ARG A 245 29.41 -4.63 32.96
CA ARG A 245 30.46 -3.64 32.72
C ARG A 245 31.26 -3.45 34.03
N PRO A 246 32.59 -3.50 34.00
CA PRO A 246 33.39 -3.30 35.21
C PRO A 246 33.10 -1.92 35.83
N VAL A 247 32.89 -1.92 37.15
CA VAL A 247 32.59 -0.71 37.93
C VAL A 247 33.89 -0.01 38.32
N GLY A 248 34.30 0.95 37.49
CA GLY A 248 35.50 1.76 37.70
C GLY A 248 36.70 1.33 36.86
N GLU A 249 37.86 1.91 37.18
CA GLU A 249 39.11 1.72 36.42
C GLU A 249 40.00 0.62 37.01
N ARG A 250 39.55 -0.07 38.05
CA ARG A 250 40.31 -1.11 38.76
C ARG A 250 39.46 -2.32 39.10
N LEU A 251 40.04 -3.50 38.93
CA LEU A 251 39.43 -4.77 39.31
C LEU A 251 40.16 -5.36 40.53
N PRO A 252 39.44 -5.79 41.59
CA PRO A 252 40.07 -6.47 42.70
C PRO A 252 40.61 -7.83 42.25
N VAL A 253 41.79 -8.18 42.77
CA VAL A 253 42.48 -9.44 42.50
C VAL A 253 42.52 -10.24 43.80
N VAL A 254 42.05 -11.48 43.74
CA VAL A 254 42.06 -12.42 44.87
C VAL A 254 42.76 -13.69 44.39
N ASP A 255 43.76 -14.14 45.14
CA ASP A 255 44.58 -15.31 44.80
C ASP A 255 45.21 -15.25 43.38
N GLY A 256 45.50 -14.02 42.91
CA GLY A 256 46.09 -13.77 41.59
C GLY A 256 45.08 -13.75 40.43
N GLU A 257 43.79 -13.96 40.68
CA GLU A 257 42.73 -13.90 39.68
C GLU A 257 41.85 -12.66 39.88
N VAL A 258 41.44 -12.02 38.78
CA VAL A 258 40.52 -10.89 38.82
C VAL A 258 39.12 -11.36 39.19
N VAL A 259 38.50 -10.69 40.15
CA VAL A 259 37.11 -10.99 40.52
C VAL A 259 36.18 -10.39 39.46
N THR A 260 35.49 -11.25 38.73
CA THR A 260 34.58 -10.87 37.64
C THR A 260 33.14 -10.65 38.09
N GLN A 261 32.81 -11.08 39.31
CA GLN A 261 31.49 -10.91 39.91
C GLN A 261 31.49 -9.64 40.77
N THR A 262 30.74 -8.64 40.34
CA THR A 262 30.38 -7.53 41.23
C THR A 262 29.43 -8.11 42.28
N ALA A 263 29.91 -8.33 43.52
CA ALA A 263 29.00 -8.57 44.63
C ALA A 263 28.14 -7.32 44.78
N ALA A 264 26.92 -7.34 44.22
CA ALA A 264 25.95 -6.28 44.43
C ALA A 264 25.72 -6.19 45.94
N ALA A 265 26.23 -5.13 46.56
CA ALA A 265 25.88 -4.79 47.93
C ALA A 265 24.37 -4.50 47.92
N ALA A 266 23.57 -5.52 48.23
CA ALA A 266 22.14 -5.37 48.42
C ALA A 266 21.94 -4.37 49.57
N GLY A 267 21.61 -3.13 49.22
CA GLY A 267 21.16 -2.13 50.19
C GLY A 267 19.94 -2.69 50.93
N PRO A 268 19.83 -2.49 52.25
CA PRO A 268 18.73 -3.03 53.02
C PRO A 268 17.41 -2.49 52.45
N SER A 269 16.59 -3.40 51.94
CA SER A 269 15.21 -3.14 51.57
C SER A 269 14.43 -2.75 52.84
N SER A 270 14.21 -1.44 53.03
CA SER A 270 13.26 -0.94 54.01
C SER A 270 11.85 -1.24 53.51
N ASN A 271 11.28 -2.37 53.94
CA ASN A 271 9.85 -2.59 53.89
C ASN A 271 9.19 -1.67 54.93
N GLY A 272 8.42 -0.70 54.44
CA GLY A 272 7.44 0.08 55.21
C GLY A 272 6.03 -0.29 54.75
#